data_AF-A0A3S1FUG8-F1
#
_entry.id   AF-A0A3S1FUG8-F1
#
_cell.length_a   1.000
_cell.length_b   1.000
_cell.length_c   1.000
_cell.angle_alpha   90.00
_cell.angle_beta   90.00
_cell.angle_gamma   90.00
#
_symmetry.space_group_name_H-M   'P 1'
#
loop_
_entity.id
_entity.type
_entity.pdbx_description
1 polymer ?
#
loop_
_entity_poly.entity_id
_entity_poly.type
_entity_poly.pdbx_seq_one_letter_code
_entity_poly.pdbx_strand_id
1 'polypeptide(L)' 'FGYGPKTLDRILRFQRFLGLVRQSAEPRLADLAFEAGYSDQAHLTREVRRLSGFSPATVLRQLGA' A
#
# COMPACT_ATOMS: atom_id res chain seq x y z
N PHE A 1 -12.84 -16.96 0.72
CA PHE A 1 -13.23 -15.59 1.10
C PHE A 1 -14.46 -15.17 0.29
N GLY A 2 -15.55 -14.72 0.90
CA GLY A 2 -16.82 -14.42 0.21
C GLY A 2 -16.85 -13.10 -0.59
N TYR A 3 -15.67 -12.53 -0.91
CA TYR A 3 -15.57 -11.30 -1.68
C TYR A 3 -15.14 -11.59 -3.13
N GLY A 4 -15.55 -10.71 -4.05
CA GLY A 4 -15.22 -10.85 -5.48
C GLY A 4 -13.75 -10.60 -5.82
N PRO A 5 -13.32 -10.96 -7.04
CA PRO A 5 -11.91 -10.91 -7.47
C PRO A 5 -11.29 -9.51 -7.37
N LYS A 6 -12.08 -8.44 -7.60
CA LYS A 6 -11.60 -7.06 -7.44
C LYS A 6 -11.24 -6.72 -6.00
N THR A 7 -11.98 -7.24 -5.02
CA THR A 7 -11.65 -7.02 -3.60
C THR A 7 -10.38 -7.78 -3.23
N LEU A 8 -10.22 -9.00 -3.76
CA LEU A 8 -9.00 -9.77 -3.56
C LEU A 8 -7.76 -9.04 -4.09
N ASP A 9 -7.82 -8.56 -5.33
CA ASP A 9 -6.72 -7.81 -5.96
C ASP A 9 -6.33 -6.57 -5.13
N ARG A 10 -7.30 -5.81 -4.62
CA ARG A 10 -7.05 -4.67 -3.73
C ARG A 10 -6.33 -5.07 -2.44
N ILE A 11 -6.73 -6.17 -1.82
CA ILE A 11 -6.08 -6.70 -0.61
C ILE A 11 -4.65 -7.14 -0.92
N LEU A 12 -4.42 -7.84 -2.03
CA LEU A 12 -3.10 -8.32 -2.42
C LEU A 12 -2.12 -7.17 -2.71
N ARG A 13 -2.56 -6.11 -3.40
CA ARG A 13 -1.73 -4.90 -3.59
C ARG A 13 -1.38 -4.24 -2.27
N PHE A 14 -2.34 -4.16 -1.35
CA PHE A 14 -2.09 -3.59 -0.04
C PHE A 14 -1.08 -4.42 0.77
N GLN A 15 -1.20 -5.75 0.76
CA GLN A 15 -0.22 -6.64 1.38
C GLN A 15 1.18 -6.48 0.76
N ARG A 16 1.27 -6.35 -0.57
CA ARG A 16 2.54 -6.08 -1.26
C ARG A 16 3.14 -4.74 -0.81
N PHE A 17 2.34 -3.68 -0.75
CA PHE A 17 2.76 -2.38 -0.23
C PHE A 17 3.36 -2.51 1.18
N LEU A 18 2.67 -3.17 2.11
CA LEU A 18 3.19 -3.38 3.47
C LEU A 18 4.51 -4.15 3.50
N GLY A 19 4.66 -5.14 2.62
CA GLY A 19 5.91 -5.89 2.44
C GLY A 19 7.07 -5.00 1.97
N LEU A 20 6.82 -4.13 0.99
CA LEU A 20 7.83 -3.20 0.46
C LEU A 20 8.24 -2.15 1.49
N VAL A 21 7.28 -1.61 2.27
CA VAL A 21 7.56 -0.65 3.35
C VAL A 21 8.58 -1.21 4.34
N ARG A 22 8.45 -2.49 4.73
CA ARG A 22 9.36 -3.13 5.70
C ARG A 22 10.76 -3.40 5.14
N GLN A 23 10.92 -3.44 3.82
CA GLN A 23 12.19 -3.75 3.15
C GLN A 23 12.94 -2.51 2.67
N SER A 24 12.28 -1.36 2.65
CA SER A 24 12.82 -0.13 2.09
C SER A 24 13.50 0.72 3.18
N ALA A 25 14.80 0.97 3.05
CA ALA A 25 15.53 1.86 3.94
C ALA A 25 15.17 3.35 3.70
N GLU A 26 14.93 3.75 2.45
CA GLU A 26 14.51 5.11 2.08
C GLU A 26 13.28 5.08 1.15
N PRO A 27 12.09 4.79 1.70
CA PRO A 27 10.88 4.61 0.90
C PRO A 27 10.36 5.93 0.30
N ARG A 28 10.22 5.97 -1.03
CA ARG A 28 9.45 7.02 -1.74
C ARG A 28 8.06 6.50 -2.09
N LEU A 29 7.02 7.23 -1.70
CA LEU A 29 5.63 6.78 -1.88
C LEU A 29 5.22 6.55 -3.34
N ALA A 30 5.81 7.29 -4.28
CA ALA A 30 5.55 7.11 -5.71
C ALA A 30 6.10 5.77 -6.22
N ASP A 31 7.32 5.40 -5.83
CA ASP A 31 7.92 4.12 -6.21
C ASP A 31 7.17 2.95 -5.59
N LEU A 32 6.88 3.05 -4.28
CA LEU A 32 6.10 2.05 -3.57
C LEU A 32 4.71 1.87 -4.17
N ALA A 33 4.09 2.94 -4.68
CA ALA A 33 2.82 2.84 -5.39
C ALA A 33 2.98 1.99 -6.66
N PHE A 34 3.97 2.32 -7.49
CA PHE A 34 4.24 1.60 -8.74
C PHE A 34 4.56 0.12 -8.49
N GLU A 35 5.48 -0.18 -7.58
CA GLU A 35 5.91 -1.55 -7.26
C GLU A 35 4.79 -2.39 -6.63
N ALA A 36 3.94 -1.78 -5.80
CA ALA A 36 2.78 -2.45 -5.24
C ALA A 36 1.63 -2.65 -6.24
N GLY A 37 1.71 -2.09 -7.46
CA GLY A 37 0.71 -2.23 -8.51
C GLY A 37 -0.39 -1.17 -8.51
N TYR A 38 -0.15 -0.02 -7.88
CA TYR A 38 -1.01 1.16 -8.02
C TYR A 38 -0.58 1.99 -9.22
N SER A 39 -1.55 2.65 -9.85
CA SER A 39 -1.30 3.52 -11.02
C SER A 39 -0.44 4.73 -10.69
N ASP A 40 -0.59 5.26 -9.48
CA ASP A 40 0.04 6.49 -8.99
C ASP A 40 -0.07 6.57 -7.45
N GLN A 41 0.65 7.52 -6.86
CA GLN A 41 0.66 7.74 -5.41
C GLN A 41 -0.73 8.13 -4.84
N ALA A 42 -1.58 8.82 -5.61
CA ALA A 42 -2.91 9.21 -5.15
C ALA A 42 -3.84 7.99 -5.08
N HIS A 43 -3.70 7.04 -6.01
CA HIS A 43 -4.39 5.76 -5.98
C HIS A 43 -3.97 4.93 -4.76
N LEU A 44 -2.67 4.77 -4.51
CA LEU A 44 -2.14 4.17 -3.28
C LEU A 44 -2.78 4.84 -2.05
N THR A 45 -2.76 6.17 -2.00
CA THR A 45 -3.28 6.94 -0.84
C THR A 45 -4.76 6.65 -0.56
N ARG A 46 -5.60 6.63 -1.60
CA ARG A 46 -7.03 6.33 -1.46
C ARG A 46 -7.26 4.90 -0.98
N GLU A 47 -6.49 3.94 -1.48
CA GLU A 47 -6.65 2.52 -1.15
C GLU A 47 -6.14 2.19 0.24
N VAL A 48 -4.93 2.64 0.61
CA VAL A 48 -4.38 2.45 1.96
C VAL A 48 -5.30 3.06 3.00
N ARG A 49 -5.80 4.28 2.77
CA ARG A 49 -6.75 4.90 3.70
C ARG A 49 -8.05 4.11 3.84
N ARG A 50 -8.56 3.54 2.74
CA ARG A 50 -9.77 2.71 2.78
C ARG A 50 -9.56 1.38 3.51
N LEU A 51 -8.38 0.78 3.41
CA LEU A 51 -8.10 -0.55 3.96
C LEU A 51 -7.57 -0.52 5.39
N SER A 52 -6.79 0.52 5.77
CA SER A 52 -6.16 0.61 7.09
C SER A 52 -6.65 1.77 7.96
N GLY A 53 -7.36 2.74 7.39
CA GLY A 53 -7.73 3.99 8.06
C GLY A 53 -6.59 5.02 8.15
N PHE A 54 -5.35 4.66 7.79
CA PHE A 54 -4.18 5.53 7.89
C PHE A 54 -3.73 6.04 6.51
N SER A 55 -2.97 7.15 6.48
CA SER A 55 -2.28 7.55 5.25
C SER A 55 -1.07 6.65 5.00
N PRO A 56 -0.61 6.49 3.74
CA PRO A 56 0.63 5.77 3.44
C PRO A 56 1.84 6.31 4.21
N ALA A 57 1.92 7.63 4.41
CA ALA A 57 2.99 8.25 5.19
C ALA A 57 2.96 7.86 6.68
N THR A 58 1.77 7.70 7.26
CA THR A 58 1.65 7.18 8.63
C THR A 58 2.06 5.71 8.70
N VAL A 59 1.68 4.90 7.71
CA VAL A 59 2.12 3.49 7.62
C VAL A 59 3.64 3.41 7.51
N LEU A 60 4.27 4.25 6.68
CA LEU A 60 5.73 4.34 6.57
C LEU A 60 6.39 4.65 7.92
N ARG A 61 5.88 5.62 8.68
CA ARG A 61 6.44 5.95 10.00
C ARG A 61 6.27 4.84 11.04
N GLN A 62 5.22 4.03 10.91
CA GLN A 62 4.90 2.98 11.88
C GLN A 62 5.58 1.64 11.57
N LEU A 63 5.88 1.38 10.30
CA LEU A 63 6.41 0.10 9.82
C LEU A 63 7.78 0.19 9.15
N GLY A 64 8.22 1.40 8.78
CA GLY A 64 9.57 1.65 8.31
C GLY A 64 10.55 1.52 9.47
N ALA A 65 11.61 0.74 9.27
CA ALA A 65 12.71 0.55 10.20
C ALA A 65 13.77 1.64 10.03
#